data_AF-A0A913YG70-F1
#
_entry.id   AF-A0A913YG70-F1
#
_cell.length_a   1.000
_cell.length_b   1.000
_cell.length_c   1.000
_cell.angle_alpha   90.00
_cell.angle_beta   90.00
_cell.angle_gamma   90.00
#
_symmetry.space_group_name_H-M   'P 1'
#
loop_
_entity.id
_entity.type
_entity.pdbx_description
1 polymer ?
#
loop_
_entity_poly.entity_id
_entity_poly.type
_entity_poly.pdbx_seq_one_letter_code
_entity_poly.pdbx_strand_id
1 'polypeptide(L)'
;MDRCTFKLKFVARTVQLLVIFHLVWSLEGVIKANVTRYEDLLFKDLFRGYNKEIRPVLKESDAVEAEFGFALSEIIDLDEKNQVLATNVWIRQRQLRG
;
A
#
# COMPACT_ATOMS: atom_id res chain seq x y z
N MET A 1 -28.72 49.10 16.26
CA MET A 1 -27.94 47.85 16.18
C MET A 1 -28.81 46.83 15.45
N ASP A 2 -28.67 46.80 14.14
CA ASP A 2 -29.74 46.37 13.24
C ASP A 2 -29.85 44.84 13.23
N ARG A 3 -30.92 44.35 13.87
CA ARG A 3 -31.31 42.93 13.91
C ARG A 3 -31.41 42.29 12.51
N CYS A 4 -31.47 43.10 11.44
CA CYS A 4 -31.50 42.67 10.05
C CYS A 4 -30.10 42.31 9.49
N THR A 5 -29.04 43.02 9.89
CA THR A 5 -27.67 42.78 9.35
C THR A 5 -27.02 41.56 9.99
N PHE A 6 -27.37 41.23 11.24
CA PHE A 6 -26.85 40.06 11.95
C PHE A 6 -27.38 38.74 11.38
N LYS A 7 -28.69 38.65 11.11
CA LYS A 7 -29.30 37.46 10.50
C LYS A 7 -28.75 37.19 9.10
N LEU A 8 -28.58 38.24 8.29
CA LEU A 8 -28.06 38.11 6.92
C LEU A 8 -26.58 37.69 6.89
N LYS A 9 -25.75 38.26 7.77
CA LYS A 9 -24.33 37.85 7.92
C LYS A 9 -24.21 36.42 8.45
N PHE A 10 -25.08 35.99 9.35
CA PHE A 10 -25.09 34.61 9.86
C PHE A 10 -25.44 33.60 8.76
N VAL A 11 -26.50 33.86 8.00
CA VAL A 11 -26.92 33.01 6.86
C VAL A 11 -25.85 32.98 5.76
N ALA A 12 -25.22 34.11 5.43
CA ALA A 12 -24.15 34.15 4.44
C ALA A 12 -22.92 33.34 4.87
N ARG A 13 -22.54 33.39 6.16
CA ARG A 13 -21.40 32.63 6.68
C ARG A 13 -21.68 31.13 6.74
N THR A 14 -22.90 30.70 7.07
CA THR A 14 -23.24 29.28 7.06
C THR A 14 -23.29 28.73 5.63
N VAL A 15 -23.87 29.46 4.68
CA VAL A 15 -23.87 29.07 3.26
C VAL A 15 -22.44 28.99 2.71
N GLN A 16 -21.58 29.96 3.03
CA GLN A 16 -20.19 29.94 2.59
C GLN A 16 -19.41 28.73 3.13
N LEU A 17 -19.63 28.34 4.40
CA LEU A 17 -18.99 27.16 4.99
C LEU A 17 -19.48 25.85 4.35
N LEU A 18 -20.77 25.73 4.04
CA LEU A 18 -21.32 24.57 3.34
C LEU A 18 -20.78 24.45 1.91
N VAL A 19 -20.66 25.57 1.19
CA VAL A 19 -20.06 25.60 -0.15
C VAL A 19 -18.60 25.18 -0.10
N ILE A 20 -17.81 25.70 0.85
CA ILE A 20 -16.41 25.29 1.03
C ILE A 20 -16.33 23.79 1.37
N PHE A 21 -17.18 23.30 2.25
CA PHE A 21 -17.22 21.88 2.62
C PHE A 21 -17.48 20.97 1.40
N HIS A 22 -18.47 21.32 0.56
CA HIS A 22 -18.76 20.57 -0.67
C HIS A 22 -17.62 20.66 -1.70
N LEU A 23 -16.95 21.82 -1.82
CA LEU A 23 -15.80 21.99 -2.70
C LEU A 23 -14.59 21.16 -2.25
N VAL A 24 -14.32 21.11 -0.94
CA VAL A 24 -13.24 20.29 -0.36
C VAL A 24 -13.51 18.80 -0.58
N TRP A 25 -14.73 18.34 -0.29
CA TRP A 25 -15.14 16.97 -0.58
C TRP A 25 -15.01 16.60 -2.07
N SER A 26 -15.37 17.52 -2.97
CA SER A 26 -15.25 17.31 -4.41
C SER A 26 -13.79 17.21 -4.88
N LEU A 27 -12.87 17.95 -4.25
CA LEU A 27 -11.46 17.97 -4.64
C LEU A 27 -10.72 16.68 -4.22
N GLU A 28 -11.05 16.13 -3.05
CA GLU A 28 -10.47 14.86 -2.58
C GLU A 28 -10.76 13.68 -3.53
N GLY A 29 -11.96 13.64 -4.10
CA GLY A 29 -12.35 12.61 -5.08
C GLY A 29 -11.51 12.65 -6.36
N VAL A 30 -11.22 13.85 -6.87
CA VAL A 30 -10.43 14.05 -8.10
C VAL A 30 -8.97 13.62 -7.93
N ILE A 31 -8.36 13.96 -6.79
CA ILE A 31 -6.96 13.59 -6.51
C ILE A 31 -6.80 12.07 -6.38
N LYS A 32 -7.72 11.41 -5.66
CA LYS A 32 -7.72 9.94 -5.53
C LYS A 32 -7.92 9.23 -6.87
N ALA A 33 -8.80 9.74 -7.73
CA ALA A 33 -9.05 9.18 -9.07
C ALA A 33 -7.84 9.31 -10.01
N ASN A 34 -7.06 10.38 -9.87
CA ASN A 34 -5.81 10.58 -10.59
C ASN A 34 -4.76 9.53 -10.21
N VAL A 35 -4.45 9.39 -8.91
CA VAL A 35 -3.37 8.52 -8.42
C VAL A 35 -3.65 7.05 -8.76
N THR A 36 -4.88 6.60 -8.49
CA THR A 36 -5.33 5.23 -8.82
C THR A 36 -5.20 4.92 -10.31
N ARG A 37 -5.49 5.87 -11.19
CA ARG A 37 -5.33 5.69 -12.64
C ARG A 37 -3.88 5.44 -13.05
N TYR A 38 -2.91 6.16 -12.47
CA TYR A 38 -1.50 5.95 -12.79
C TYR A 38 -0.96 4.65 -12.19
N GLU A 39 -1.39 4.28 -10.99
CA GLU A 39 -1.07 2.98 -10.38
C GLU A 39 -1.58 1.82 -11.24
N ASP A 40 -2.81 1.90 -11.73
CA ASP A 40 -3.42 0.88 -12.59
C ASP A 40 -2.70 0.74 -13.94
N LEU A 41 -2.29 1.87 -14.53
CA LEU A 41 -1.53 1.87 -15.80
C LEU A 41 -0.15 1.24 -15.60
N LEU A 42 0.58 1.64 -14.55
CA LEU A 42 1.89 1.08 -14.22
C LEU A 42 1.79 -0.42 -13.93
N PHE A 43 0.79 -0.85 -13.17
CA PHE A 43 0.56 -2.26 -12.87
C PHE A 43 0.33 -3.05 -14.17
N LYS A 44 -0.56 -2.55 -15.04
CA LYS A 44 -0.82 -3.18 -16.34
C LYS A 44 0.44 -3.27 -17.20
N ASP A 45 1.23 -2.20 -17.28
CA ASP A 45 2.43 -2.18 -18.11
C ASP A 45 3.55 -3.06 -17.54
N LEU A 46 3.75 -3.10 -16.22
CA LEU A 46 4.77 -3.91 -15.57
C LEU A 46 4.49 -5.42 -15.70
N PHE A 47 3.23 -5.81 -15.57
CA PHE A 47 2.83 -7.22 -15.66
C PHE A 47 2.46 -7.66 -17.09
N ARG A 48 2.48 -6.75 -18.07
CA ARG A 48 2.20 -7.09 -19.47
C ARG A 48 3.27 -8.03 -20.01
N GLY A 49 2.89 -9.29 -20.25
CA GLY A 49 3.81 -10.32 -20.78
C GLY A 49 4.74 -10.93 -19.73
N TYR A 50 4.55 -10.65 -18.44
CA TYR A 50 5.30 -11.29 -17.37
C TYR A 50 4.79 -12.73 -17.13
N ASN A 51 5.66 -13.73 -17.26
CA ASN A 51 5.36 -15.12 -16.90
C ASN A 51 6.05 -15.50 -15.59
N LYS A 52 5.26 -15.77 -14.54
CA LYS A 52 5.73 -16.16 -13.21
C LYS A 52 6.41 -17.53 -13.14
N GLU A 53 6.16 -18.40 -14.13
CA GLU A 53 6.73 -19.75 -14.17
C GLU A 53 8.15 -19.75 -14.74
N ILE A 54 8.53 -18.67 -15.42
CA ILE A 54 9.85 -18.52 -16.02
C ILE A 54 10.77 -17.79 -15.04
N ARG A 55 11.99 -18.30 -14.91
CA ARG A 55 13.05 -17.65 -14.12
C ARG A 55 13.34 -16.25 -14.67
N PRO A 56 13.28 -15.17 -13.86
CA PRO A 56 13.44 -13.80 -14.33
C PRO A 56 14.92 -13.44 -14.52
N VAL A 57 15.52 -13.93 -15.61
CA VAL A 57 16.90 -13.62 -16.00
C VAL A 57 16.94 -13.01 -17.41
N LEU A 58 17.89 -12.10 -17.66
CA LEU A 58 18.10 -11.52 -18.99
C LEU A 58 18.78 -12.51 -19.94
N LYS A 59 19.70 -13.33 -19.41
CA LYS A 59 20.38 -14.39 -20.14
C LYS A 59 20.17 -15.72 -19.44
N GLU A 60 20.03 -16.78 -20.22
CA GLU A 60 19.83 -18.13 -19.67
C GLU A 60 21.06 -18.67 -18.92
N SER A 61 22.24 -18.14 -19.21
CA SER A 61 23.51 -18.47 -18.56
C SER A 61 23.65 -17.93 -17.15
N ASP A 62 22.85 -16.93 -16.78
CA ASP A 62 23.08 -16.16 -15.56
C ASP A 62 22.40 -16.85 -14.37
N ALA A 63 23.14 -16.98 -13.27
CA ALA A 63 22.63 -17.54 -12.02
C ALA A 63 21.85 -16.48 -11.24
N VAL A 64 20.83 -16.95 -10.51
CA VAL A 64 20.03 -16.10 -9.62
C VAL A 64 20.52 -16.31 -8.20
N GLU A 65 21.05 -15.25 -7.59
CA GLU A 65 21.50 -15.28 -6.20
C GLU A 65 20.34 -14.90 -5.26
N ALA A 66 19.98 -15.84 -4.38
CA ALA A 66 18.91 -15.68 -3.40
C ALA A 66 19.50 -15.63 -1.98
N GLU A 67 19.30 -14.50 -1.32
CA GLU A 67 19.68 -14.30 0.08
C GLU A 67 18.50 -14.71 0.97
N PHE A 68 18.73 -15.71 1.82
CA PHE A 68 17.76 -16.16 2.82
C PHE A 68 18.22 -15.78 4.21
N GLY A 69 17.33 -15.15 4.96
CA GLY A 69 17.50 -14.88 6.38
C GLY A 69 16.25 -15.31 7.13
N PHE A 70 16.42 -15.69 8.40
CA PHE A 70 15.29 -15.92 9.29
C PHE A 70 15.50 -15.18 10.60
N ALA A 71 14.39 -14.75 11.20
CA ALA A 71 14.37 -14.15 12.52
C ALA A 71 13.44 -14.98 13.41
N LEU A 72 14.03 -15.62 14.42
CA LEU A 72 13.26 -16.35 15.43
C LEU A 72 12.48 -15.34 16.27
N SER A 73 11.17 -15.56 16.38
CA SER A 73 10.30 -14.75 17.24
C SER A 73 10.15 -15.40 18.62
N GLU A 74 9.85 -16.70 18.63
CA GLU A 74 9.56 -17.43 19.86
C GLU A 74 9.77 -18.95 19.66
N ILE A 75 10.09 -19.64 20.76
CA ILE A 75 10.05 -21.10 20.86
C ILE A 75 8.70 -21.49 21.48
N ILE A 76 7.87 -22.20 20.70
CA ILE A 76 6.49 -22.52 21.05
C ILE A 76 6.43 -23.79 21.92
N ASP A 77 7.17 -24.82 21.53
CA ASP A 77 7.18 -26.11 22.23
C ASP A 77 8.45 -26.90 21.89
N LEU A 78 8.91 -27.72 22.83
CA LEU A 78 10.02 -28.64 22.67
C LEU A 78 9.60 -30.02 23.19
N ASP A 79 9.46 -30.97 22.26
CA ASP A 79 9.27 -32.37 22.58
C ASP A 79 10.63 -33.09 22.50
N GLU A 80 11.28 -33.25 23.65
CA GLU A 80 12.59 -33.92 23.75
C GLU A 80 12.51 -35.43 23.43
N LYS A 81 11.38 -36.07 23.73
CA LYS A 81 11.19 -37.50 23.47
C LYS A 81 11.07 -37.78 21.98
N ASN A 82 10.39 -36.89 21.26
CA ASN A 82 10.20 -36.99 19.81
C ASN A 82 11.21 -36.14 19.00
N GLN A 83 12.10 -35.40 19.66
CA GLN A 83 13.08 -34.47 19.06
C GLN A 83 12.46 -33.42 18.13
N VAL A 84 11.29 -32.90 18.50
CA VAL A 84 10.58 -31.87 17.73
C VAL A 84 10.64 -30.54 18.46
N LEU A 85 11.09 -29.50 17.75
CA LEU A 85 11.09 -28.12 18.21
C LEU A 85 10.12 -27.30 17.34
N ALA A 86 9.06 -26.79 17.95
CA ALA A 86 8.12 -25.88 17.31
C ALA A 86 8.54 -24.44 17.58
N THR A 87 8.80 -23.65 16.53
CA THR A 87 9.18 -22.24 16.66
C THR A 87 8.38 -21.35 15.73
N ASN A 88 8.14 -20.10 16.17
CA ASN A 88 7.63 -19.06 15.31
C ASN A 88 8.80 -18.28 14.71
N VAL A 89 8.92 -18.28 13.38
CA VAL A 89 10.01 -17.63 12.65
C VAL A 89 9.46 -16.72 11.56
N TRP A 90 10.12 -15.58 11.37
CA TRP A 90 9.94 -14.74 10.18
C TRP A 90 10.98 -15.12 9.14
N ILE A 91 10.54 -15.52 7.95
CA ILE A 91 11.43 -15.79 6.82
C ILE A 91 11.56 -14.53 5.97
N ARG A 92 12.80 -14.16 5.65
CA ARG A 92 13.15 -13.08 4.74
C ARG A 92 13.85 -13.67 3.54
N GLN A 93 13.29 -13.43 2.37
CA GLN A 93 13.91 -13.78 1.10
C GLN A 93 14.18 -12.49 0.33
N ARG A 94 15.40 -12.34 -0.18
CA ARG A 94 15.77 -11.25 -1.06
C ARG A 94 16.43 -11.83 -2.29
N GLN A 95 15.91 -11.46 -3.44
CA GLN A 95 16.59 -11.68 -4.71
C GLN A 95 17.63 -10.58 -4.90
N LEU A 96 18.90 -10.94 -5.08
CA LEU A 96 19.91 -9.98 -5.50
C LEU A 96 19.77 -9.78 -7.01
N ARG A 97 19.61 -8.53 -7.44
CA ARG A 97 19.62 -8.18 -8.87
C ARG A 97 21.09 -8.11 -9.29
N GLY A 98 21.55 -9.14 -10.01
CA GLY A 98 22.83 -9.16 -10.71
C GLY A 98 22.78 -8.41 -12.03
#